data_AF-A0A0C9T7R4-F1
#
_entry.id   AF-A0A0C9T7R4-F1
#
_cell.length_a   1.000
_cell.length_b   1.000
_cell.length_c   1.000
_cell.angle_alpha   90.00
_cell.angle_beta   90.00
_cell.angle_gamma   90.00
#
_symmetry.space_group_name_H-M   'P 1'
#
loop_
_entity.id
_entity.type
_entity.pdbx_description
1 polymer ?
#
loop_
_entity_poly.entity_id
_entity_poly.type
_entity_poly.pdbx_seq_one_letter_code
_entity_poly.pdbx_strand_id
1 'polypeptide(L)'
;MSPVQFLASKFPGKTEQEYRGHLGNFQISGMTGCLIGTLSGGQKSRVAFAALSLMNPHILLLDEPTNHLDIEGLDALMAALKSWNGGVIVISHDERFITTVAKELWVCTDGTVSKFMGDVQAYKSLIVSSIKARP
;
A
#
# COMPACT_ATOMS: atom_id res chain seq x y z
N MET A 1 -0.79 -24.05 -2.19
CA MET A 1 -0.07 -23.39 -1.08
C MET A 1 -1.04 -22.44 -0.38
N SER A 2 -1.18 -22.57 0.94
CA SER A 2 -1.96 -21.64 1.76
C SER A 2 -1.17 -20.39 2.15
N PRO A 3 -1.81 -19.29 2.59
CA PRO A 3 -1.12 -18.11 3.12
C PRO A 3 -0.12 -18.42 4.23
N VAL A 4 -0.48 -19.32 5.16
CA VAL A 4 0.41 -19.74 6.26
C VAL A 4 1.64 -20.45 5.71
N GLN A 5 1.44 -21.41 4.79
CA GLN A 5 2.54 -22.14 4.16
C GLN A 5 3.45 -21.21 3.34
N PHE A 6 2.88 -20.21 2.67
CA PHE A 6 3.63 -19.21 1.92
C PHE A 6 4.53 -18.36 2.83
N LEU A 7 3.99 -17.88 3.96
CA LEU A 7 4.79 -17.12 4.93
C LEU A 7 5.86 -17.99 5.60
N ALA A 8 5.51 -19.22 5.99
CA ALA A 8 6.45 -20.16 6.59
C ALA A 8 7.59 -20.54 5.64
N SER A 9 7.29 -20.71 4.34
CA SER A 9 8.30 -20.99 3.32
C SER A 9 9.23 -19.81 3.06
N LYS A 10 8.74 -18.57 3.19
CA LYS A 10 9.51 -17.35 2.86
C LYS A 10 10.27 -16.77 4.05
N PHE A 11 9.76 -16.96 5.27
CA PHE A 11 10.30 -16.37 6.50
C PHE A 11 10.46 -17.44 7.59
N PRO A 12 11.26 -18.50 7.39
CA PRO A 12 11.34 -19.61 8.34
C PRO A 12 11.76 -19.14 9.74
N GLY A 13 11.24 -19.79 10.79
CA GLY A 13 11.63 -19.51 12.18
C GLY A 13 10.49 -19.13 13.14
N LYS A 14 9.25 -19.03 12.65
CA LYS A 14 8.06 -18.87 13.50
C LYS A 14 7.15 -20.10 13.41
N THR A 15 6.31 -20.28 14.42
CA THR A 15 5.29 -21.33 14.48
C THR A 15 4.11 -21.00 13.55
N GLU A 16 3.35 -22.02 13.13
CA GLU A 16 2.13 -21.80 12.35
C GLU A 16 1.13 -20.89 13.06
N GLN A 17 1.04 -20.99 14.40
CA GLN A 17 0.11 -20.19 15.18
C GLN A 17 0.49 -18.71 15.17
N GLU A 18 1.79 -18.38 15.19
CA GLU A 18 2.27 -17.01 15.03
C GLU A 18 1.96 -16.46 13.64
N TYR A 19 2.12 -17.24 12.56
CA TYR A 19 1.73 -16.77 11.23
C TYR A 19 0.23 -16.59 11.09
N ARG A 20 -0.59 -17.46 11.70
CA ARG A 20 -2.05 -17.29 11.73
C ARG A 20 -2.45 -16.04 12.49
N GLY A 21 -1.82 -15.77 13.64
CA GLY A 21 -2.02 -14.54 14.40
C GLY A 21 -1.62 -13.31 13.58
N HIS A 22 -0.46 -13.36 12.93
CA HIS A 22 0.02 -12.28 12.05
C HIS A 22 -0.94 -12.02 10.89
N LEU A 23 -1.38 -13.06 10.18
CA LEU A 23 -2.38 -12.95 9.12
C LEU A 23 -3.74 -12.45 9.64
N GLY A 24 -4.11 -12.80 10.86
CA GLY A 24 -5.30 -12.29 11.54
C GLY A 24 -5.28 -10.77 11.73
N ASN A 25 -4.11 -10.18 11.99
CA ASN A 25 -3.95 -8.71 12.06
C ASN A 25 -4.24 -8.02 10.72
N PHE A 26 -4.06 -8.73 9.61
CA PHE A 26 -4.43 -8.28 8.26
C PHE A 26 -5.85 -8.73 7.86
N GLN A 27 -6.70 -9.04 8.84
CA GLN A 27 -8.08 -9.51 8.66
C GLN A 27 -8.19 -10.81 7.84
N ILE A 28 -7.17 -11.67 7.87
CA ILE A 28 -7.18 -13.01 7.27
C ILE A 28 -7.27 -14.05 8.39
N SER A 29 -8.42 -14.10 9.07
CA SER A 29 -8.62 -14.98 10.23
C SER A 29 -9.24 -16.34 9.85
N GLY A 30 -10.19 -16.36 8.91
CA GLY A 30 -10.94 -17.57 8.51
C GLY A 30 -10.43 -18.30 7.26
N MET A 31 -9.55 -17.67 6.47
CA MET A 31 -9.09 -18.21 5.17
C MET A 31 -7.60 -18.60 5.17
N THR A 32 -6.99 -18.71 6.35
CA THR A 32 -5.57 -19.08 6.51
C THR A 32 -5.23 -20.46 5.96
N GLY A 33 -6.22 -21.36 5.88
CA GLY A 33 -6.11 -22.69 5.28
C GLY A 33 -6.46 -22.78 3.79
N CYS A 34 -7.08 -21.74 3.23
CA CYS A 34 -7.47 -21.73 1.81
C CYS A 34 -6.25 -21.57 0.90
N LEU A 35 -6.36 -22.01 -0.36
CA LEU A 35 -5.29 -21.83 -1.34
C LEU A 35 -5.19 -20.35 -1.74
N ILE A 36 -3.98 -19.80 -1.86
CA ILE A 36 -3.78 -18.41 -2.30
C ILE A 36 -4.45 -18.13 -3.66
N GLY A 37 -4.51 -19.16 -4.53
CA GLY A 37 -5.17 -19.07 -5.83
C GLY A 37 -6.68 -18.76 -5.75
N THR A 38 -7.35 -19.14 -4.66
CA THR A 38 -8.80 -18.94 -4.47
C THR A 38 -9.14 -17.64 -3.74
N LEU A 39 -8.14 -16.87 -3.34
CA LEU A 39 -8.33 -15.58 -2.67
C LEU A 39 -8.77 -14.51 -3.68
N SER A 40 -9.66 -13.60 -3.24
CA SER A 40 -10.02 -12.40 -3.98
C SER A 40 -8.81 -11.45 -4.15
N GLY A 41 -8.92 -10.47 -5.04
CA GLY A 41 -7.86 -9.47 -5.26
C GLY A 41 -7.45 -8.77 -3.95
N GLY A 42 -8.42 -8.27 -3.18
CA GLY A 42 -8.14 -7.61 -1.90
C GLY A 42 -7.53 -8.53 -0.84
N GLN A 43 -7.92 -9.82 -0.82
CA GLN A 43 -7.32 -10.80 0.07
C GLN A 43 -5.86 -11.09 -0.30
N LYS A 44 -5.54 -11.17 -1.60
CA LYS A 44 -4.15 -11.32 -2.06
C LYS A 44 -3.31 -10.10 -1.68
N SER A 45 -3.84 -8.89 -1.82
CA SER A 45 -3.17 -7.66 -1.37
C SER A 45 -2.90 -7.69 0.14
N ARG A 46 -3.85 -8.12 0.96
CA ARG A 46 -3.67 -8.25 2.42
C ARG A 46 -2.59 -9.29 2.78
N VAL A 47 -2.52 -10.44 2.09
CA VAL A 47 -1.41 -11.41 2.26
C VAL A 47 -0.06 -10.79 1.87
N ALA A 48 -0.02 -9.99 0.80
CA ALA A 48 1.20 -9.31 0.39
C ALA A 48 1.68 -8.30 1.45
N PHE A 49 0.77 -7.51 2.02
CA PHE A 49 1.10 -6.61 3.14
C PHE A 49 1.54 -7.37 4.40
N ALA A 50 0.92 -8.51 4.69
CA ALA A 50 1.35 -9.37 5.79
C ALA A 50 2.78 -9.89 5.57
N ALA A 51 3.13 -10.25 4.34
CA ALA A 51 4.50 -10.65 4.00
C ALA A 51 5.49 -9.47 4.07
N LEU A 52 5.11 -8.28 3.59
CA LEU A 52 5.95 -7.08 3.63
C LEU A 52 6.26 -6.64 5.07
N SER A 53 5.28 -6.70 5.97
CA SER A 53 5.51 -6.38 7.39
C SER A 53 6.48 -7.35 8.07
N LEU A 54 6.56 -8.61 7.64
CA LEU A 54 7.56 -9.56 8.15
C LEU A 54 8.98 -9.28 7.64
N MET A 55 9.12 -8.60 6.50
CA MET A 55 10.44 -8.23 5.96
C MET A 55 11.10 -7.08 6.72
N ASN A 56 10.33 -6.30 7.49
CA ASN A 56 10.80 -5.08 8.15
C ASN A 56 11.65 -4.15 7.25
N PRO A 57 11.17 -3.78 6.05
CA PRO A 57 11.98 -2.99 5.12
C PRO A 57 12.22 -1.56 5.64
N HIS A 58 13.35 -0.95 5.29
CA HIS A 58 13.59 0.46 5.61
C HIS A 58 12.78 1.41 4.71
N ILE A 59 12.48 0.99 3.49
CA ILE A 59 11.76 1.78 2.48
C ILE A 59 10.68 0.89 1.84
N LEU A 60 9.46 1.42 1.76
CA LEU A 60 8.34 0.83 1.02
C LEU A 60 8.11 1.61 -0.26
N LEU A 61 8.07 0.90 -1.39
CA LEU A 61 7.63 1.44 -2.68
C LEU A 61 6.30 0.79 -3.04
N LEU A 62 5.26 1.60 -3.19
CA LEU A 62 3.91 1.16 -3.45
C LEU A 62 3.39 1.82 -4.73
N ASP A 63 3.13 0.98 -5.73
CA ASP A 63 2.54 1.41 -7.00
C ASP A 63 1.06 1.07 -7.03
N GLU A 64 0.22 2.09 -7.08
CA GLU A 64 -1.25 2.02 -7.05
C GLU A 64 -1.80 1.06 -5.97
N PRO A 65 -1.44 1.25 -4.68
CA PRO A 65 -1.77 0.30 -3.63
C PRO A 65 -3.25 0.30 -3.23
N THR A 66 -4.02 1.28 -3.71
CA THR A 66 -5.48 1.38 -3.49
C THR A 66 -6.24 0.42 -4.42
N ASN A 67 -5.61 -0.07 -5.49
CA ASN A 67 -6.24 -0.99 -6.42
C ASN A 67 -6.59 -2.31 -5.74
N HIS A 68 -7.83 -2.77 -5.95
CA HIS A 68 -8.38 -3.99 -5.39
C HIS A 68 -8.59 -3.99 -3.86
N LEU A 69 -8.44 -2.84 -3.17
CA LEU A 69 -8.84 -2.69 -1.77
C LEU A 69 -10.29 -2.21 -1.66
N ASP A 70 -10.99 -2.77 -0.69
CA ASP A 70 -12.25 -2.22 -0.18
C ASP A 70 -11.99 -1.00 0.71
N ILE A 71 -13.05 -0.27 1.07
CA ILE A 71 -12.95 0.94 1.90
C ILE A 71 -12.25 0.64 3.24
N GLU A 72 -12.59 -0.47 3.89
CA GLU A 72 -11.95 -0.89 5.14
C GLU A 72 -10.46 -1.21 4.96
N GLY A 73 -10.10 -1.91 3.88
CA GLY A 73 -8.71 -2.22 3.55
C GLY A 73 -7.89 -0.96 3.25
N LEU A 74 -8.51 0.03 2.59
CA LEU A 74 -7.89 1.33 2.32
C LEU A 74 -7.62 2.09 3.62
N ASP A 75 -8.59 2.19 4.52
CA ASP A 75 -8.43 2.85 5.82
C ASP A 75 -7.36 2.16 6.69
N ALA A 76 -7.33 0.82 6.70
CA ALA A 76 -6.31 0.05 7.39
C ALA A 76 -4.90 0.29 6.81
N LEU A 77 -4.77 0.35 5.48
CA LEU A 77 -3.51 0.66 4.81
C LEU A 77 -3.04 2.07 5.16
N MET A 78 -3.92 3.06 5.11
CA MET A 78 -3.58 4.44 5.48
C MET A 78 -3.10 4.55 6.93
N ALA A 79 -3.75 3.84 7.86
CA ALA A 79 -3.34 3.79 9.26
C ALA A 79 -1.95 3.12 9.43
N ALA A 80 -1.70 2.02 8.72
CA ALA A 80 -0.42 1.32 8.76
C ALA A 80 0.73 2.15 8.18
N LEU A 81 0.50 2.86 7.07
CA LEU A 81 1.52 3.73 6.47
C LEU A 81 1.82 4.96 7.34
N LYS A 82 0.83 5.46 8.09
CA LYS A 82 1.04 6.55 9.06
C LYS A 82 1.90 6.13 10.25
N SER A 83 1.74 4.89 10.73
CA SER A 83 2.55 4.36 11.85
C SER A 83 3.90 3.79 11.40
N TRP A 84 4.15 3.72 10.09
CA TRP A 84 5.40 3.23 9.55
C TRP A 84 6.55 4.18 9.85
N ASN A 85 7.60 3.64 10.47
CA ASN A 85 8.76 4.44 10.89
C ASN A 85 9.85 4.53 9.81
N GLY A 86 9.69 3.84 8.68
CA GLY A 86 10.59 3.88 7.53
C GLY A 86 10.16 4.89 6.46
N GLY A 87 10.88 4.90 5.33
CA GLY A 87 10.51 5.66 4.15
C GLY A 87 9.35 5.01 3.40
N VAL A 88 8.45 5.83 2.84
CA VAL A 88 7.37 5.36 1.97
C VAL A 88 7.35 6.22 0.72
N ILE A 89 7.40 5.57 -0.45
CA ILE A 89 7.17 6.17 -1.75
C ILE A 89 5.90 5.53 -2.30
N VAL A 90 4.92 6.37 -2.61
CA VAL A 90 3.60 5.97 -3.08
C VAL A 90 3.32 6.61 -4.43
N ILE A 91 2.79 5.82 -5.35
CA ILE A 91 2.17 6.26 -6.59
C ILE A 91 0.70 5.90 -6.46
N SER A 92 -0.19 6.87 -6.62
CA SER A 92 -1.63 6.68 -6.52
C SER A 92 -2.36 7.76 -7.29
N HIS A 93 -3.53 7.44 -7.83
CA HIS A 93 -4.47 8.41 -8.38
C HIS A 93 -5.56 8.84 -7.37
N ASP A 94 -5.58 8.27 -6.16
CA ASP A 94 -6.56 8.57 -5.13
C ASP A 94 -6.15 9.80 -4.30
N GLU A 95 -6.90 10.89 -4.49
CA GLU A 95 -6.70 12.17 -3.78
C GLU A 95 -6.80 12.04 -2.26
N ARG A 96 -7.76 11.25 -1.75
CA ARG A 96 -7.97 11.05 -0.31
C ARG A 96 -6.80 10.30 0.29
N PHE A 97 -6.33 9.26 -0.40
CA PHE A 97 -5.18 8.47 0.03
C PHE A 97 -3.90 9.32 0.09
N ILE A 98 -3.59 10.05 -0.98
CA ILE A 98 -2.39 10.91 -1.04
C ILE A 98 -2.45 11.97 0.06
N THR A 99 -3.57 12.69 0.19
CA THR A 99 -3.72 13.75 1.19
C THR A 99 -3.59 13.22 2.62
N THR A 100 -3.96 11.96 2.84
CA THR A 100 -3.94 11.35 4.18
C THR A 100 -2.57 10.81 4.55
N VAL A 101 -1.84 10.21 3.61
CA VAL A 101 -0.60 9.45 3.87
C VAL A 101 0.67 10.24 3.51
N ALA A 102 0.65 10.98 2.41
CA ALA A 102 1.83 11.65 1.90
C ALA A 102 2.14 12.92 2.71
N LYS A 103 3.42 13.07 3.09
CA LYS A 103 3.94 14.30 3.71
C LYS A 103 4.47 15.31 2.68
N GLU A 104 4.87 14.80 1.51
CA GLU A 104 5.46 15.57 0.44
C GLU A 104 4.91 15.09 -0.89
N LEU A 105 4.68 16.03 -1.81
CA LEU A 105 4.33 15.73 -3.19
C LEU A 105 5.55 15.92 -4.09
N TRP A 106 5.75 14.98 -5.01
CA TRP A 106 6.81 15.00 -6.01
C TRP A 106 6.19 14.85 -7.38
N VAL A 107 6.60 15.72 -8.31
CA VAL A 107 6.06 15.79 -9.67
C VAL A 107 7.13 15.35 -10.64
N CYS A 108 6.78 14.36 -11.47
CA CYS A 108 7.61 13.87 -12.56
C CYS A 108 7.15 14.53 -13.87
N THR A 109 7.97 15.43 -14.43
CA THR A 109 7.73 16.10 -15.71
C THR A 109 9.05 16.40 -16.42
N ASP A 110 9.01 16.45 -17.76
CA ASP A 110 10.15 16.86 -18.59
C ASP A 110 11.45 16.07 -18.31
N GLY A 111 11.30 14.78 -17.99
CA GLY A 111 12.43 13.90 -17.64
C GLY A 111 13.06 14.19 -16.26
N THR A 112 12.45 15.05 -15.46
CA THR A 112 12.93 15.43 -14.12
C THR A 112 11.87 15.15 -13.05
N VAL A 113 12.33 14.98 -11.80
CA VAL A 113 11.46 14.79 -10.64
C VAL A 113 11.77 15.90 -9.65
N SER A 114 10.77 16.73 -9.35
CA SER A 114 10.92 17.88 -8.49
C SER A 114 9.89 17.86 -7.36
N LYS A 115 10.29 18.33 -6.18
CA LYS A 115 9.39 18.48 -5.04
C LYS A 115 8.40 19.62 -5.32
N PHE A 116 7.11 19.32 -5.20
CA PHE A 116 6.06 20.31 -5.34
C PHE A 116 5.78 20.99 -4.00
N MET A 117 5.87 22.32 -3.99
CA MET A 117 5.61 23.15 -2.82
C MET A 117 4.12 23.54 -2.80
N GLY A 118 3.26 22.61 -2.41
CA GLY A 118 1.81 22.82 -2.32
C GLY A 118 1.10 21.53 -1.92
N ASP A 119 -0.22 21.61 -1.75
CA ASP A 119 -1.06 20.46 -1.49
C ASP A 119 -1.61 19.84 -2.79
N VAL A 120 -2.35 18.74 -2.66
CA VAL A 120 -2.99 18.05 -3.79
C VAL A 120 -3.94 19.00 -4.55
N GLN A 121 -4.63 19.91 -3.86
CA GLN A 121 -5.57 20.85 -4.48
C GLN A 121 -4.85 21.92 -5.33
N ALA A 122 -3.75 22.46 -4.82
CA ALA A 122 -2.89 23.39 -5.54
C ALA A 122 -2.32 22.73 -6.80
N TYR A 123 -1.88 21.48 -6.69
CA TYR A 123 -1.40 20.71 -7.83
C TYR A 123 -2.49 20.50 -8.89
N LYS A 124 -3.70 20.11 -8.47
CA LYS A 124 -4.84 19.94 -9.37
C LYS A 124 -5.22 21.23 -10.09
N SER A 125 -5.20 22.36 -9.37
CA SER A 125 -5.49 23.68 -9.93
C SER A 125 -4.46 24.08 -10.99
N LEU A 126 -3.18 23.76 -10.76
CA LEU A 126 -2.09 23.98 -11.70
C LEU A 126 -2.24 23.13 -12.97
N ILE A 127 -2.63 21.86 -12.84
CA ILE A 127 -2.90 21.01 -14.00
C ILE A 127 -4.05 21.60 -14.83
N VAL A 128 -5.17 21.98 -14.20
CA VAL A 128 -6.34 22.52 -14.91
C VAL A 128 -6.00 23.83 -15.64
N SER A 129 -5.21 24.72 -15.04
CA SER A 129 -4.78 25.96 -15.69
C SER A 129 -3.83 25.70 -16.87
N SER A 130 -2.92 24.74 -16.73
CA SER A 130 -1.99 24.36 -17.80
C SER A 130 -2.68 23.75 -19.01
N ILE A 131 -3.76 22.97 -18.81
CA ILE A 131 -4.56 22.39 -19.89
C ILE A 131 -5.31 23.49 -20.65
N LYS A 132 -5.89 24.47 -19.94
CA LYS A 132 -6.58 25.61 -20.56
C LYS A 132 -5.66 26.54 -21.33
N ALA A 133 -4.36 26.53 -21.03
CA ALA A 133 -3.34 27.35 -21.69
C ALA A 133 -2.78 26.71 -22.97
N ARG A 134 -3.08 25.44 -23.27
CA ARG A 134 -2.73 24.81 -24.54
C ARG A 134 -3.79 25.14 -25.60
N PRO A 135 -3.41 25.78 -26.73
CA PRO A 135 -4.35 26.18 -27.78
C PRO A 135 -4.98 25.00 -28.53
#